data_AF-N1R0S0-F1
#
_entry.id   AF-N1R0S0-F1
#
_cell.length_a   1.000
_cell.length_b   1.000
_cell.length_c   1.000
_cell.angle_alpha   90.00
_cell.angle_beta   90.00
_cell.angle_gamma   90.00
#
_symmetry.space_group_name_H-M   'P 1'
#
loop_
_entity.id
_entity.type
_entity.pdbx_description
1 polymer ?
#
loop_
_entity_poly.entity_id
_entity_poly.type
_entity_poly.pdbx_seq_one_letter_code
_entity_poly.pdbx_strand_id
1 'polypeptide(L)'
;MGESGGALGKAGDLSRVRRRPKEEEPDDLGEGMRATWGREAGRRGSRELLRTPSASAAGGHRPSPVAPPFASENGGNEWVLQALGGWESELQYCNQLLEEDVFNNSAWNQRYLLVTRSPILGGLAAMRDSEVDYTVEAIMVNPQNESPWRYLRGLYKDDNNLLVADNRISDACLKVLNKDWTCVFALSFLLDLLRMGLQPSDELKGTIEAMENSDPETGHADIAVIVCSILQKCDPLRINYWSWYQTTLSS
;
A
#
# COMPACT_ATOMS: atom_id res chain seq x y z
N MET A 1 70.54 -57.46 6.22
CA MET A 1 70.22 -58.07 7.53
C MET A 1 69.03 -57.28 8.05
N GLY A 2 67.80 -57.73 7.83
CA GLY A 2 67.13 -58.79 8.61
C GLY A 2 66.30 -58.09 9.68
N GLU A 3 65.09 -57.63 9.35
CA GLU A 3 63.79 -58.29 9.64
C GLU A 3 63.42 -58.45 11.13
N SER A 4 62.23 -57.90 11.43
CA SER A 4 61.13 -58.53 12.19
C SER A 4 60.82 -58.10 13.63
N GLY A 5 59.51 -57.82 13.80
CA GLY A 5 58.73 -58.01 15.02
C GLY A 5 58.28 -56.71 15.69
N GLY A 6 57.01 -56.40 15.92
CA GLY A 6 55.77 -57.16 15.77
C GLY A 6 54.67 -56.50 16.62
N ALA A 7 53.52 -56.25 15.99
CA ALA A 7 52.13 -56.05 16.43
C ALA A 7 51.77 -55.82 17.93
N LEU A 8 50.81 -54.90 18.19
CA LEU A 8 49.43 -55.23 18.60
C LEU A 8 48.58 -54.01 19.07
N GLY A 9 47.37 -53.89 18.49
CA GLY A 9 46.16 -53.32 19.11
C GLY A 9 46.00 -51.79 19.07
N LYS A 10 44.85 -51.18 18.82
CA LYS A 10 43.46 -51.62 18.68
C LYS A 10 42.67 -50.60 17.84
N ALA A 11 41.58 -51.10 17.26
CA ALA A 11 40.55 -50.40 16.52
C ALA A 11 39.89 -49.22 17.25
N GLY A 12 39.44 -48.24 16.47
CA GLY A 12 38.64 -47.09 16.92
C GLY A 12 38.21 -46.24 15.73
N ASP A 13 37.39 -46.82 14.85
CA ASP A 13 36.56 -46.08 13.89
C ASP A 13 35.50 -45.30 14.67
N LEU A 14 35.53 -43.97 14.56
CA LEU A 14 34.41 -43.09 14.90
C LEU A 14 34.21 -42.08 13.76
N SER A 15 33.77 -42.62 12.63
CA SER A 15 32.73 -42.05 11.81
C SER A 15 31.56 -41.49 12.65
N ARG A 16 31.52 -40.17 12.90
CA ARG A 16 30.26 -39.40 13.04
C ARG A 16 30.48 -37.88 13.02
N VAL A 17 30.70 -37.33 11.83
CA VAL A 17 30.25 -35.96 11.56
C VAL A 17 28.72 -35.98 11.73
N ARG A 18 28.21 -35.41 12.82
CA ARG A 18 26.78 -35.08 12.92
C ARG A 18 26.50 -34.01 11.86
N ARG A 19 26.08 -34.46 10.67
CA ARG A 19 25.36 -33.62 9.72
C ARG A 19 24.15 -33.06 10.47
N ARG A 20 24.08 -31.74 10.62
CA ARG A 20 22.82 -31.08 10.97
C ARG A 20 21.81 -31.40 9.85
N PRO A 21 20.54 -31.66 10.16
CA PRO A 21 19.52 -31.74 9.13
C PRO A 21 19.49 -30.40 8.39
N LYS A 22 19.39 -30.45 7.05
CA LYS A 22 18.93 -29.31 6.27
C LYS A 22 17.51 -29.02 6.75
N GLU A 23 17.29 -27.86 7.35
CA GLU A 23 15.94 -27.29 7.40
C GLU A 23 15.56 -26.99 5.95
N GLU A 24 14.51 -27.67 5.51
CA GLU A 24 13.83 -27.40 4.25
C GLU A 24 13.23 -25.99 4.34
N GLU A 25 13.55 -25.13 3.39
CA GLU A 25 12.83 -23.88 3.19
C GLU A 25 11.37 -24.21 2.87
N PRO A 26 10.38 -23.57 3.52
CA PRO A 26 9.03 -23.62 3.01
C PRO A 26 8.94 -22.71 1.79
N ASP A 27 8.94 -23.36 0.62
CA ASP A 27 8.45 -22.80 -0.63
C ASP A 27 7.05 -22.21 -0.45
N ASP A 28 6.88 -21.01 -1.01
CA ASP A 28 5.63 -20.42 -1.48
C ASP A 28 4.55 -20.02 -0.45
N LEU A 29 4.67 -18.77 0.04
CA LEU A 29 3.56 -17.97 0.55
C LEU A 29 3.33 -16.71 -0.31
N GLY A 30 3.69 -16.75 -1.60
CA GLY A 30 3.67 -15.58 -2.49
C GLY A 30 2.46 -15.47 -3.42
N GLU A 31 1.69 -16.55 -3.61
CA GLU A 31 0.59 -16.57 -4.60
C GLU A 31 -0.82 -16.42 -3.99
N GLY A 32 -0.99 -16.65 -2.69
CA GLY A 32 -2.31 -16.64 -2.04
C GLY A 32 -2.98 -15.27 -1.99
N MET A 33 -2.22 -14.19 -1.80
CA MET A 33 -2.75 -12.82 -1.66
C MET A 33 -3.14 -12.16 -3.00
N ARG A 34 -2.50 -12.53 -4.12
CA ARG A 34 -2.92 -12.05 -5.46
C ARG A 34 -4.27 -12.62 -5.90
N ALA A 35 -4.63 -13.81 -5.41
CA ALA A 35 -5.78 -14.56 -5.89
C ALA A 35 -7.12 -14.20 -5.21
N THR A 36 -7.09 -13.46 -4.09
CA THR A 36 -8.31 -13.05 -3.36
C THR A 36 -8.89 -11.75 -3.89
N TRP A 37 -8.06 -10.77 -4.26
CA TRP A 37 -8.52 -9.47 -4.77
C TRP A 37 -9.14 -9.51 -6.17
N GLY A 38 -8.67 -10.41 -7.05
CA GLY A 38 -9.12 -10.49 -8.44
C GLY A 38 -10.52 -11.09 -8.67
N ARG A 39 -11.08 -11.83 -7.70
CA ARG A 39 -12.34 -12.58 -7.90
C ARG A 39 -13.59 -11.88 -7.35
N GLU A 40 -13.46 -10.95 -6.40
CA GLU A 40 -14.61 -10.35 -5.71
C GLU A 40 -15.00 -8.96 -6.28
N ALA A 41 -14.06 -8.22 -6.88
CA ALA A 41 -14.29 -6.87 -7.42
C ALA A 41 -15.23 -6.84 -8.64
N GLY A 42 -15.46 -7.97 -9.30
CA GLY A 42 -16.27 -8.07 -10.52
C GLY A 42 -17.79 -8.19 -10.34
N ARG A 43 -18.33 -8.14 -9.11
CA ARG A 43 -19.76 -8.47 -8.87
C ARG A 43 -20.67 -7.39 -8.28
N ARG A 44 -20.20 -6.17 -7.96
CA ARG A 44 -21.11 -5.16 -7.38
C ARG A 44 -21.03 -3.82 -8.08
N GLY A 45 -21.52 -3.80 -9.31
CA GLY A 45 -22.05 -2.62 -9.96
C GLY A 45 -23.51 -2.84 -10.33
N SER A 46 -24.46 -2.31 -9.55
CA SER A 46 -25.76 -1.77 -9.98
C SER A 46 -26.66 -1.41 -8.77
N ARG A 47 -26.72 -0.10 -8.49
CA ARG A 47 -27.92 0.72 -8.25
C ARG A 47 -29.18 0.05 -7.64
N GLU A 48 -29.58 0.52 -6.44
CA GLU A 48 -30.97 0.95 -6.21
C GLU A 48 -31.12 1.87 -4.98
N LEU A 49 -31.75 3.03 -5.20
CA LEU A 49 -32.10 4.03 -4.19
C LEU A 49 -33.55 3.78 -3.72
N LEU A 50 -33.74 3.93 -2.40
CA LEU A 50 -34.96 4.37 -1.69
C LEU A 50 -36.27 3.58 -1.88
N ARG A 51 -36.66 2.87 -0.81
CA ARG A 51 -38.01 3.00 -0.19
C ARG A 51 -38.02 2.35 1.19
N THR A 52 -38.27 3.15 2.22
CA THR A 52 -38.76 2.64 3.51
C THR A 52 -40.26 2.30 3.39
N PRO A 53 -40.71 1.26 4.11
CA PRO A 53 -41.97 1.42 4.83
C PRO A 53 -41.86 1.02 6.30
N SER A 54 -42.67 1.73 7.08
CA SER A 54 -42.85 1.62 8.52
C SER A 54 -43.68 0.39 8.94
N ALA A 55 -43.38 -0.06 10.16
CA ALA A 55 -44.26 -0.68 11.16
C ALA A 55 -44.43 -2.23 11.24
N SER A 56 -43.94 -2.73 12.39
CA SER A 56 -44.67 -3.53 13.39
C SER A 56 -44.44 -5.06 13.47
N ALA A 57 -43.73 -5.40 14.55
CA ALA A 57 -43.97 -6.50 15.50
C ALA A 57 -44.08 -7.96 15.03
N ALA A 58 -43.01 -8.73 15.31
CA ALA A 58 -43.13 -10.07 15.87
C ALA A 58 -41.83 -10.43 16.62
N GLY A 59 -41.96 -10.79 17.90
CA GLY A 59 -40.85 -11.14 18.77
C GLY A 59 -40.17 -12.44 18.38
N GLY A 60 -38.85 -12.43 18.45
CA GLY A 60 -38.00 -13.62 18.37
C GLY A 60 -36.58 -13.22 18.78
N HIS A 61 -36.13 -13.69 19.94
CA HIS A 61 -34.75 -13.51 20.40
C HIS A 61 -33.76 -14.03 19.35
N ARG A 62 -33.04 -13.12 18.70
CA ARG A 62 -31.74 -13.42 18.09
C ARG A 62 -30.66 -13.11 19.12
N PRO A 63 -29.70 -14.01 19.38
CA PRO A 63 -28.53 -13.64 20.17
C PRO A 63 -27.73 -12.61 19.36
N SER A 64 -27.49 -11.44 19.95
CA SER A 64 -26.58 -10.42 19.41
C SER A 64 -25.19 -11.03 19.23
N PRO A 65 -24.45 -10.70 18.15
CA PRO A 65 -23.04 -11.02 18.08
C PRO A 65 -22.34 -10.23 19.19
N VAL A 66 -21.71 -10.95 20.10
CA VAL A 66 -20.94 -10.40 21.20
C VAL A 66 -19.76 -9.64 20.59
N ALA A 67 -19.77 -8.31 20.72
CA ALA A 67 -18.59 -7.51 20.44
C ALA A 67 -17.44 -7.96 21.37
N PRO A 68 -16.19 -8.10 20.88
CA PRO A 68 -15.07 -8.43 21.74
C PRO A 68 -14.88 -7.35 22.82
N PRO A 69 -14.46 -7.71 24.04
CA PRO A 69 -14.61 -6.87 25.24
C PRO A 69 -13.68 -5.65 25.34
N PHE A 70 -13.01 -5.20 24.26
CA PHE A 70 -12.00 -4.14 24.34
C PHE A 70 -12.00 -3.15 23.18
N ALA A 71 -13.18 -2.74 22.70
CA ALA A 71 -13.27 -1.52 21.88
C ALA A 71 -13.18 -0.28 22.80
N SER A 72 -11.97 0.13 23.16
CA SER A 72 -11.70 1.41 23.82
C SER A 72 -11.38 2.47 22.77
N GLU A 73 -12.15 3.55 22.81
CA GLU A 73 -11.99 4.74 21.99
C GLU A 73 -10.55 5.31 22.09
N ASN A 74 -9.88 5.36 20.94
CA ASN A 74 -8.81 6.27 20.52
C ASN A 74 -7.51 6.40 21.36
N GLY A 75 -7.24 5.48 22.30
CA GLY A 75 -5.91 5.43 22.97
C GLY A 75 -5.47 4.08 23.53
N GLY A 76 -6.36 3.08 23.58
CA GLY A 76 -6.08 1.79 24.22
C GLY A 76 -5.24 0.82 23.40
N ASN A 77 -5.49 0.71 22.09
CA ASN A 77 -4.92 -0.37 21.28
C ASN A 77 -3.39 -0.26 21.12
N GLU A 78 -2.84 0.96 20.98
CA GLU A 78 -1.40 1.12 20.85
C GLU A 78 -0.66 0.68 22.14
N TRP A 79 -1.14 1.15 23.30
CA TRP A 79 -0.57 0.75 24.59
C TRP A 79 -0.71 -0.76 24.82
N VAL A 80 -1.85 -1.33 24.45
CA VAL A 80 -2.10 -2.77 24.56
C VAL A 80 -1.17 -3.56 23.65
N LEU A 81 -0.92 -3.14 22.41
CA LEU A 81 0.00 -3.82 21.49
C LEU A 81 1.45 -3.72 21.96
N GLN A 82 1.86 -2.57 22.50
CA GLN A 82 3.18 -2.38 23.09
C GLN A 82 3.37 -3.19 24.38
N ALA A 83 2.31 -3.34 25.18
CA ALA A 83 2.38 -4.03 26.47
C ALA A 83 2.15 -5.55 26.39
N LEU A 84 1.31 -6.03 25.47
CA LEU A 84 0.82 -7.42 25.42
C LEU A 84 1.15 -8.16 24.12
N GLY A 85 1.67 -7.47 23.09
CA GLY A 85 1.92 -8.06 21.77
C GLY A 85 0.64 -8.17 20.91
N GLY A 86 0.64 -9.05 19.91
CA GLY A 86 -0.50 -9.22 18.99
C GLY A 86 -0.43 -8.41 17.69
N TRP A 87 0.77 -7.94 17.32
CA TRP A 87 1.02 -7.11 16.13
C TRP A 87 0.55 -7.77 14.82
N GLU A 88 0.86 -9.05 14.64
CA GLU A 88 0.49 -9.81 13.43
C GLU A 88 -1.03 -10.03 13.33
N SER A 89 -1.69 -10.38 14.45
CA SER A 89 -3.14 -10.53 14.49
C SER A 89 -3.88 -9.21 14.25
N GLU A 90 -3.36 -8.10 14.74
CA GLU A 90 -3.95 -6.78 14.49
C GLU A 90 -3.74 -6.35 13.03
N LEU A 91 -2.58 -6.64 12.43
CA LEU A 91 -2.35 -6.38 11.01
C LEU A 91 -3.27 -7.23 10.14
N GLN A 92 -3.49 -8.50 10.50
CA GLN A 92 -4.46 -9.37 9.85
C GLN A 92 -5.90 -8.86 10.01
N TYR A 93 -6.25 -8.31 11.17
CA TYR A 93 -7.55 -7.69 11.36
C TYR A 93 -7.72 -6.43 10.49
N CYS A 94 -6.67 -5.62 10.35
CA CYS A 94 -6.68 -4.50 9.40
C CYS A 94 -6.89 -4.99 7.96
N ASN A 95 -6.28 -6.11 7.55
CA ASN A 95 -6.54 -6.71 6.23
C ASN A 95 -8.03 -7.03 6.06
N GLN A 96 -8.65 -7.71 7.03
CA GLN A 96 -10.07 -8.06 6.97
C GLN A 96 -10.96 -6.83 6.82
N LEU A 97 -10.70 -5.78 7.60
CA LEU A 97 -11.45 -4.53 7.50
C LEU A 97 -11.31 -3.85 6.14
N LEU A 98 -10.12 -3.92 5.52
CA LEU A 98 -9.85 -3.33 4.21
C LEU A 98 -10.38 -4.18 3.05
N GLU A 99 -10.45 -5.50 3.23
CA GLU A 99 -11.14 -6.42 2.31
C GLU A 99 -12.66 -6.18 2.32
N GLU A 100 -13.24 -5.88 3.49
CA GLU A 100 -14.65 -5.54 3.63
C GLU A 100 -14.96 -4.12 3.10
N ASP A 101 -14.14 -3.14 3.47
CA ASP A 101 -14.29 -1.74 3.05
C ASP A 101 -12.93 -1.06 2.88
N VAL A 102 -12.47 -0.96 1.63
CA VAL A 102 -11.22 -0.28 1.30
C VAL A 102 -11.25 1.22 1.63
N PHE A 103 -12.43 1.84 1.79
CA PHE A 103 -12.57 3.25 2.17
C PHE A 103 -12.48 3.48 3.68
N ASN A 104 -12.28 2.42 4.47
CA ASN A 104 -12.12 2.52 5.91
C ASN A 104 -10.79 3.21 6.29
N ASN A 105 -10.84 4.54 6.40
CA ASN A 105 -9.68 5.37 6.74
C ASN A 105 -9.07 5.02 8.11
N SER A 106 -9.88 4.57 9.07
CA SER A 106 -9.39 4.14 10.37
C SER A 106 -8.53 2.89 10.27
N ALA A 107 -8.93 1.92 9.42
CA ALA A 107 -8.14 0.72 9.16
C ALA A 107 -6.80 1.05 8.46
N TRP A 108 -6.79 1.94 7.46
CA TRP A 108 -5.55 2.43 6.84
C TRP A 108 -4.62 3.11 7.85
N ASN A 109 -5.17 3.96 8.72
CA ASN A 109 -4.39 4.64 9.75
C ASN A 109 -3.82 3.66 10.79
N GLN A 110 -4.63 2.70 11.25
CA GLN A 110 -4.18 1.65 12.16
C GLN A 110 -3.08 0.80 11.54
N ARG A 111 -3.27 0.38 10.28
CA ARG A 111 -2.24 -0.33 9.50
C ARG A 111 -0.92 0.45 9.47
N TYR A 112 -0.97 1.77 9.28
CA TYR A 112 0.22 2.61 9.24
C TYR A 112 0.97 2.60 10.58
N LEU A 113 0.23 2.70 11.69
CA LEU A 113 0.81 2.63 13.03
C LEU A 113 1.48 1.26 13.26
N LEU A 114 0.84 0.16 12.87
CA LEU A 114 1.39 -1.18 13.01
C LEU A 114 2.68 -1.36 12.19
N VAL A 115 2.64 -0.98 10.91
CA VAL A 115 3.79 -1.09 10.01
C VAL A 115 4.97 -0.24 10.48
N THR A 116 4.71 0.96 10.98
CA THR A 116 5.79 1.87 11.39
C THR A 116 6.34 1.58 12.79
N ARG A 117 5.53 1.03 13.70
CA ARG A 117 5.89 0.89 15.12
C ARG A 117 6.11 -0.54 15.59
N SER A 118 5.74 -1.55 14.80
CA SER A 118 5.90 -2.95 15.21
C SER A 118 7.38 -3.33 15.33
N PRO A 119 7.85 -3.71 16.54
CA PRO A 119 9.22 -4.16 16.72
C PRO A 119 9.45 -5.57 16.16
N ILE A 120 8.39 -6.36 16.00
CA ILE A 120 8.46 -7.76 15.53
C ILE A 120 8.48 -7.81 14.00
N LEU A 121 7.77 -6.90 13.33
CA LEU A 121 7.73 -6.82 11.87
C LEU A 121 8.95 -6.09 11.26
N GLY A 122 9.94 -5.71 12.09
CA GLY A 122 11.12 -4.98 11.63
C GLY A 122 10.85 -3.51 11.27
N GLY A 123 9.65 -2.99 11.59
CA GLY A 123 9.24 -1.62 11.33
C GLY A 123 9.15 -1.25 9.85
N LEU A 124 9.09 0.06 9.59
CA LEU A 124 8.85 0.59 8.24
C LEU A 124 9.88 0.12 7.21
N ALA A 125 11.16 0.07 7.58
CA ALA A 125 12.22 -0.29 6.64
C ALA A 125 12.08 -1.72 6.11
N ALA A 126 11.68 -2.68 6.96
CA ALA A 126 11.47 -4.07 6.57
C ALA A 126 10.16 -4.27 5.81
N MET A 127 9.10 -3.56 6.23
CA MET A 127 7.76 -3.74 5.67
C MET A 127 7.50 -2.93 4.40
N ARG A 128 8.30 -1.89 4.12
CA ARG A 128 8.03 -0.91 3.05
C ARG A 128 7.73 -1.57 1.72
N ASP A 129 8.55 -2.54 1.30
CA ASP A 129 8.43 -3.13 -0.03
C ASP A 129 7.07 -3.83 -0.24
N SER A 130 6.69 -4.72 0.68
CA SER A 130 5.40 -5.40 0.65
C SER A 130 4.22 -4.46 0.82
N GLU A 131 4.38 -3.39 1.61
CA GLU A 131 3.32 -2.40 1.84
C GLU A 131 3.12 -1.48 0.64
N VAL A 132 4.18 -1.18 -0.12
CA VAL A 132 4.08 -0.46 -1.39
C VAL A 132 3.31 -1.30 -2.39
N ASP A 133 3.65 -2.59 -2.55
CA ASP A 133 2.92 -3.49 -3.45
C ASP A 133 1.43 -3.56 -3.08
N TYR A 134 1.11 -3.80 -1.81
CA TYR A 134 -0.26 -3.83 -1.31
C TYR A 134 -1.02 -2.53 -1.60
N THR A 135 -0.36 -1.38 -1.39
CA THR A 135 -0.99 -0.08 -1.58
C THR A 135 -1.18 0.24 -3.06
N VAL A 136 -0.22 -0.10 -3.92
CA VAL A 136 -0.34 0.05 -5.38
C VAL A 136 -1.49 -0.81 -5.91
N GLU A 137 -1.63 -2.05 -5.43
CA GLU A 137 -2.79 -2.89 -5.77
C GLU A 137 -4.11 -2.24 -5.36
N ALA A 138 -4.21 -1.73 -4.13
CA ALA A 138 -5.41 -1.02 -3.66
C ALA A 138 -5.74 0.23 -4.52
N ILE A 139 -4.73 0.99 -4.92
CA ILE A 139 -4.87 2.14 -5.84
C ILE A 139 -5.41 1.68 -7.20
N MET A 140 -4.86 0.60 -7.77
CA MET A 140 -5.30 0.09 -9.08
C MET A 140 -6.77 -0.34 -9.07
N VAL A 141 -7.24 -0.89 -7.94
CA VAL A 141 -8.65 -1.30 -7.79
C VAL A 141 -9.57 -0.08 -7.64
N ASN A 142 -9.21 0.88 -6.78
CA ASN A 142 -10.02 2.07 -6.50
C ASN A 142 -9.18 3.35 -6.46
N PRO A 143 -8.82 3.93 -7.62
CA PRO A 143 -7.94 5.11 -7.68
C PRO A 143 -8.58 6.37 -7.10
N GLN A 144 -9.90 6.40 -6.98
CA GLN A 144 -10.69 7.49 -6.39
C GLN A 144 -10.75 7.44 -4.85
N ASN A 145 -10.09 6.47 -4.23
CA ASN A 145 -9.95 6.41 -2.78
C ASN A 145 -8.68 7.15 -2.35
N GLU A 146 -8.82 8.20 -1.54
CA GLU A 146 -7.68 9.01 -1.06
C GLU A 146 -6.77 8.23 -0.08
N SER A 147 -7.32 7.31 0.70
CA SER A 147 -6.59 6.66 1.81
C SER A 147 -5.35 5.88 1.35
N PRO A 148 -5.40 5.03 0.29
CA PRO A 148 -4.21 4.38 -0.27
C PRO A 148 -3.13 5.37 -0.72
N TRP A 149 -3.48 6.47 -1.41
CA TRP A 149 -2.49 7.47 -1.85
C TRP A 149 -1.79 8.15 -0.66
N ARG A 150 -2.55 8.49 0.38
CA ARG A 150 -2.00 9.06 1.61
C ARG A 150 -1.13 8.06 2.37
N TYR A 151 -1.56 6.81 2.40
CA TYR A 151 -0.80 5.72 3.01
C TYR A 151 0.54 5.53 2.29
N LEU A 152 0.52 5.45 0.96
CA LEU A 152 1.72 5.32 0.13
C LEU A 152 2.73 6.43 0.42
N ARG A 153 2.29 7.69 0.47
CA ARG A 153 3.17 8.82 0.86
C ARG A 153 3.76 8.64 2.25
N GLY A 154 2.96 8.15 3.20
CA GLY A 154 3.38 7.90 4.58
C GLY A 154 4.53 6.90 4.68
N LEU A 155 4.57 5.88 3.81
CA LEU A 155 5.64 4.87 3.80
C LEU A 155 7.04 5.45 3.50
N TYR A 156 7.10 6.70 3.03
CA TYR A 156 8.31 7.43 2.66
C TYR A 156 8.48 8.75 3.41
N LYS A 157 7.77 8.95 4.53
CA LYS A 157 7.70 10.24 5.25
C LYS A 157 9.05 10.93 5.49
N ASP A 158 10.12 10.16 5.69
CA ASP A 158 11.46 10.68 6.00
C ASP A 158 12.44 10.63 4.81
N ASP A 159 12.02 10.12 3.64
CA ASP A 159 12.88 9.95 2.47
C ASP A 159 12.14 10.11 1.13
N ASN A 160 12.02 11.37 0.70
CA ASN A 160 11.41 11.71 -0.59
C ASN A 160 12.23 11.17 -1.79
N ASN A 161 13.54 10.97 -1.63
CA ASN A 161 14.36 10.47 -2.73
C ASN A 161 14.03 9.00 -3.01
N LEU A 162 13.79 8.21 -1.96
CA LEU A 162 13.30 6.83 -2.11
C LEU A 162 11.90 6.78 -2.74
N LEU A 163 11.01 7.71 -2.38
CA LEU A 163 9.68 7.80 -2.99
C LEU A 163 9.78 8.05 -4.51
N VAL A 164 10.62 9.00 -4.91
CA VAL A 164 10.80 9.38 -6.32
C VAL A 164 11.52 8.29 -7.10
N ALA A 165 12.44 7.55 -6.47
CA ALA A 165 13.20 6.49 -7.12
C ALA A 165 12.42 5.17 -7.31
N ASP A 166 11.28 4.99 -6.63
CA ASP A 166 10.47 3.78 -6.78
C ASP A 166 9.57 3.85 -8.02
N ASN A 167 10.00 3.17 -9.08
CA ASN A 167 9.30 3.14 -10.37
C ASN A 167 7.85 2.61 -10.26
N ARG A 168 7.52 1.77 -9.26
CA ARG A 168 6.14 1.28 -9.07
C ARG A 168 5.16 2.43 -8.87
N ILE A 169 5.64 3.53 -8.29
CA ILE A 169 4.84 4.69 -7.93
C ILE A 169 4.55 5.55 -9.17
N SER A 170 5.57 5.87 -9.98
CA SER A 170 5.37 6.57 -11.25
C SER A 170 4.53 5.72 -12.23
N ASP A 171 4.75 4.41 -12.26
CA ASP A 171 3.96 3.47 -13.07
C ASP A 171 2.50 3.44 -12.61
N ALA A 172 2.25 3.51 -11.30
CA ALA A 172 0.90 3.58 -10.77
C ALA A 172 0.20 4.87 -11.21
N CYS A 173 0.86 6.03 -11.11
CA CYS A 173 0.33 7.29 -11.64
C CYS A 173 0.02 7.18 -13.13
N LEU A 174 0.96 6.68 -13.94
CA LEU A 174 0.78 6.51 -15.38
C LEU A 174 -0.42 5.62 -15.72
N LYS A 175 -0.51 4.43 -15.10
CA LYS A 175 -1.61 3.49 -15.33
C LYS A 175 -2.97 4.07 -14.96
N VAL A 176 -3.05 4.78 -13.83
CA VAL A 176 -4.29 5.42 -13.40
C VAL A 176 -4.68 6.54 -14.37
N LEU A 177 -3.75 7.41 -14.72
CA LEU A 177 -4.01 8.57 -15.60
C LEU A 177 -4.32 8.16 -17.05
N ASN A 178 -3.75 7.06 -17.54
CA ASN A 178 -4.11 6.49 -18.85
C ASN A 178 -5.56 5.98 -18.87
N LYS A 179 -6.11 5.54 -17.74
CA LYS A 179 -7.48 5.03 -17.63
C LYS A 179 -8.48 6.13 -17.28
N ASP A 180 -8.10 6.99 -16.35
CA ASP A 180 -8.89 8.11 -15.84
C ASP A 180 -7.97 9.31 -15.60
N TRP A 181 -7.85 10.13 -16.64
CA TRP A 181 -7.05 11.36 -16.62
C TRP A 181 -7.61 12.43 -15.68
N THR A 182 -8.86 12.26 -15.21
CA THR A 182 -9.51 13.18 -14.27
C THR A 182 -9.29 12.82 -12.82
N CYS A 183 -8.54 11.74 -12.53
CA CYS A 183 -8.26 11.31 -11.17
C CYS A 183 -7.42 12.34 -10.41
N VAL A 184 -8.10 13.17 -9.60
CA VAL A 184 -7.48 14.27 -8.83
C VAL A 184 -6.40 13.76 -7.88
N PHE A 185 -6.57 12.57 -7.30
CA PHE A 185 -5.57 12.00 -6.39
C PHE A 185 -4.29 11.60 -7.12
N ALA A 186 -4.40 10.97 -8.29
CA ALA A 186 -3.23 10.61 -9.10
C ALA A 186 -2.51 11.87 -9.62
N LEU A 187 -3.25 12.87 -10.12
CA LEU A 187 -2.70 14.14 -10.57
C LEU A 187 -2.01 14.90 -9.44
N SER A 188 -2.66 15.01 -8.27
CA SER A 188 -2.11 15.68 -7.09
C SER A 188 -0.85 14.96 -6.57
N PHE A 189 -0.86 13.62 -6.59
CA PHE A 189 0.28 12.84 -6.14
C PHE A 189 1.45 12.98 -7.11
N LEU A 190 1.19 12.92 -8.42
CA LEU A 190 2.20 13.17 -9.45
C LEU A 190 2.82 14.55 -9.32
N LEU A 191 2.01 15.59 -9.08
CA LEU A 191 2.51 16.95 -8.88
C LEU A 191 3.49 17.03 -7.70
N ASP A 192 3.17 16.34 -6.60
CA ASP A 192 4.08 16.25 -5.45
C ASP A 192 5.38 15.52 -5.81
N LEU A 193 5.33 14.43 -6.60
CA LEU A 193 6.53 13.73 -7.07
C LEU A 193 7.41 14.62 -7.96
N LEU A 194 6.82 15.36 -8.91
CA LEU A 194 7.54 16.28 -9.78
C LEU A 194 8.26 17.35 -8.95
N ARG A 195 7.59 17.90 -7.94
CA ARG A 195 8.19 18.85 -7.01
C ARG A 195 9.33 18.25 -6.18
N MET A 196 9.24 16.96 -5.86
CA MET A 196 10.31 16.22 -5.18
C MET A 196 11.48 15.85 -6.10
N GLY A 197 11.40 16.17 -7.40
CA GLY A 197 12.48 15.98 -8.36
C GLY A 197 12.30 14.77 -9.30
N LEU A 198 11.09 14.18 -9.37
CA LEU A 198 10.80 13.13 -10.33
C LEU A 198 11.11 13.60 -11.75
N GLN A 199 11.86 12.78 -12.48
CA GLN A 199 12.04 12.92 -13.91
C GLN A 199 11.03 12.00 -14.60
N PRO A 200 9.90 12.54 -15.11
CA PRO A 200 8.87 11.70 -15.71
C PRO A 200 9.40 11.01 -16.97
N SER A 201 8.97 9.76 -17.18
CA SER A 201 9.26 9.02 -18.41
C SER A 201 8.64 9.70 -19.63
N ASP A 202 9.16 9.43 -20.82
CA ASP A 202 8.62 10.00 -22.06
C ASP A 202 7.15 9.60 -22.29
N GLU A 203 6.76 8.40 -21.85
CA GLU A 203 5.38 7.95 -21.89
C GLU A 203 4.48 8.79 -20.97
N LEU A 204 4.90 9.02 -19.72
CA LEU A 204 4.14 9.83 -18.78
C LEU A 204 4.03 11.29 -19.22
N LYS A 205 5.11 11.86 -19.78
CA LYS A 205 5.08 13.19 -20.39
C LYS A 205 4.06 13.25 -21.53
N GLY A 206 4.16 12.32 -22.49
CA GLY A 206 3.25 12.27 -23.63
C GLY A 206 1.79 12.09 -23.23
N THR A 207 1.52 11.28 -22.20
CA THR A 207 0.19 11.13 -21.61
C THR A 207 -0.35 12.45 -21.06
N ILE A 208 0.46 13.22 -20.31
CA ILE A 208 0.04 14.50 -19.72
C ILE A 208 -0.14 15.59 -20.78
N GLU A 209 0.81 15.71 -21.70
CA GLU A 209 0.77 16.68 -22.80
C GLU A 209 -0.45 16.44 -23.71
N ALA A 210 -0.83 15.18 -23.94
CA ALA A 210 -2.04 14.86 -24.70
C ALA A 210 -3.34 15.29 -23.99
N MET A 211 -3.33 15.44 -22.65
CA MET A 211 -4.49 15.91 -21.87
C MET A 211 -4.64 17.43 -21.90
N GLU A 212 -3.53 18.16 -22.05
CA GLU A 212 -3.57 19.60 -22.23
C GLU A 212 -3.88 19.90 -23.69
N ASN A 213 -5.18 20.14 -23.99
CA ASN A 213 -5.69 20.53 -25.30
C ASN A 213 -4.64 21.30 -26.10
N SER A 214 -4.10 20.63 -27.11
CA SER A 214 -2.97 21.01 -27.95
C SER A 214 -2.99 22.48 -28.40
N ASP A 215 -2.50 23.37 -27.54
CA ASP A 215 -2.10 24.72 -27.94
C ASP A 215 -0.58 24.69 -28.17
N PRO A 216 -0.12 24.71 -29.43
CA PRO A 216 1.29 24.55 -29.76
C PRO A 216 2.19 25.67 -29.24
N GLU A 217 1.66 26.77 -28.70
CA GLU A 217 2.47 27.82 -28.05
C GLU A 217 2.98 27.42 -26.64
N THR A 218 2.40 26.39 -26.02
CA THR A 218 2.79 25.90 -24.67
C THR A 218 3.82 24.77 -24.70
N GLY A 219 4.43 24.44 -25.85
CA GLY A 219 5.37 23.31 -26.03
C GLY A 219 6.68 23.36 -25.23
N HIS A 220 6.84 24.32 -24.31
CA HIS A 220 7.96 24.42 -23.36
C HIS A 220 7.51 24.57 -21.90
N ALA A 221 6.21 24.38 -21.61
CA ALA A 221 5.69 24.47 -20.26
C ALA A 221 6.23 23.31 -19.42
N ASP A 222 6.65 23.61 -18.19
CA ASP A 222 7.00 22.60 -17.20
C ASP A 222 5.81 21.65 -16.99
N ILE A 223 6.03 20.33 -17.02
CA ILE A 223 5.01 19.31 -16.80
C ILE A 223 4.22 19.57 -15.52
N ALA A 224 4.86 20.08 -14.47
CA ALA A 224 4.18 20.43 -13.22
C ALA A 224 3.14 21.55 -13.42
N VAL A 225 3.42 22.52 -14.29
CA VAL A 225 2.50 23.59 -14.66
C VAL A 225 1.30 23.04 -15.43
N ILE A 226 1.53 22.11 -16.35
CA ILE A 226 0.47 21.42 -17.12
C ILE A 226 -0.47 20.67 -16.17
N VAL A 227 0.09 19.89 -15.24
CA VAL A 227 -0.69 19.14 -14.25
C VAL A 227 -1.52 20.07 -13.37
N CYS A 228 -0.98 21.23 -12.94
CA CYS A 228 -1.76 22.26 -12.24
C CYS A 228 -2.94 22.78 -13.07
N SER A 229 -2.74 23.05 -14.36
CA SER A 229 -3.81 23.48 -15.27
C SER A 229 -4.91 22.44 -15.42
N ILE A 230 -4.56 21.15 -15.49
CA ILE A 230 -5.52 20.04 -15.52
C ILE A 230 -6.27 19.95 -14.19
N LEU A 231 -5.57 20.04 -13.06
CA LEU A 231 -6.18 20.01 -11.72
C LEU A 231 -7.19 21.15 -11.49
N GLN A 232 -6.94 22.34 -12.03
CA GLN A 232 -7.92 23.45 -11.99
C GLN A 232 -9.25 23.09 -12.70
N LYS A 233 -9.20 22.25 -13.74
CA LYS A 233 -10.38 21.78 -14.47
C LYS A 233 -11.07 20.62 -13.76
N CYS A 234 -10.29 19.66 -13.24
CA CYS A 234 -10.81 18.45 -12.59
C CYS A 234 -11.27 18.68 -11.14
N ASP A 235 -10.74 19.70 -10.47
CA ASP A 235 -11.03 20.03 -9.08
C ASP A 235 -11.31 21.54 -8.89
N PRO A 236 -12.48 21.99 -9.37
CA PRO A 236 -12.84 23.42 -9.35
C PRO A 236 -13.01 23.96 -7.93
N LEU A 237 -13.28 23.10 -6.93
CA LEU A 237 -13.40 23.52 -5.53
C LEU A 237 -12.06 24.03 -4.97
N ARG A 238 -10.94 23.47 -5.45
CA ARG A 238 -9.57 23.88 -5.07
C ARG A 238 -8.87 24.69 -6.15
N ILE A 239 -9.60 25.33 -7.06
CA ILE A 239 -9.02 26.12 -8.16
C ILE A 239 -7.99 27.16 -7.66
N ASN A 240 -8.32 27.91 -6.61
CA ASN A 240 -7.42 28.92 -6.03
C ASN A 240 -6.15 28.30 -5.44
N TYR A 241 -6.25 27.10 -4.86
CA TYR A 241 -5.10 26.36 -4.34
C TYR A 241 -4.19 25.91 -5.48
N TRP A 242 -4.74 25.40 -6.58
CA TRP A 242 -3.97 24.99 -7.75
C TRP A 242 -3.33 26.18 -8.48
N SER A 243 -4.02 27.33 -8.57
CA SER A 243 -3.43 28.56 -9.10
C SER A 243 -2.27 29.06 -8.23
N TRP A 244 -2.43 29.06 -6.90
CA TRP A 244 -1.34 29.39 -5.99
C TRP A 244 -0.15 28.42 -6.12
N TYR A 245 -0.43 27.11 -6.24
CA TYR A 245 0.62 26.11 -6.42
C TYR A 245 1.42 26.35 -7.70
N GLN A 246 0.73 26.63 -8.82
CA GLN A 246 1.34 26.96 -10.10
C GLN A 246 2.29 28.18 -9.99
N THR A 247 1.87 29.25 -9.29
CA THR A 247 2.75 30.43 -9.09
C THR A 247 4.00 30.13 -8.29
N THR A 248 3.92 29.16 -7.37
CA THR A 248 5.06 28.74 -6.53
C THR A 248 6.07 27.91 -7.33
N LEU A 249 5.66 27.26 -8.41
CA LEU A 249 6.55 26.52 -9.31
C LEU A 249 7.33 27.44 -10.25
N SER A 250 6.74 28.57 -10.65
CA SER A 250 7.38 29.55 -11.53
C SER A 250 8.31 30.55 -10.83
N SER A 251 8.37 30.52 -9.49
CA SER A 251 9.14 31.47 -8.65
C SER A 251 10.48 30.88 -8.22
#